data_AF-A0A2T5XS20-F1
#
_entry.id   AF-A0A2T5XS20-F1
#
_cell.length_a   1.000
_cell.length_b   1.000
_cell.length_c   1.000
_cell.angle_alpha   90.00
_cell.angle_beta   90.00
_cell.angle_gamma   90.00
#
_symmetry.space_group_name_H-M   'P 1'
#
loop_
_entity.id
_entity.type
_entity.pdbx_description
1 polymer ?
#
loop_
_entity_poly.entity_id
_entity_poly.type
_entity_poly.pdbx_seq_one_letter_code
_entity_poly.pdbx_strand_id
1 'polypeptide(L)'
;MKVILIQGAENTGKTTLCNQIDEWLQRELLREKGINLRIEMTKHFSKKNDFFAVYDIYTNKDEEKTDSFKARIFINSGSEEKCIIPFGRFYKNENKEYYKNNHQPDLLITAIRPSKTLYKKTIKALNLDNLEELNLSSISCSYKEDIFKKNLLIQLEKTPLELIKEKIRELF
;
A
#
# COMPACT_ATOMS: atom_id res chain seq x y z
N MET A 1 2.23 -7.21 9.54
CA MET A 1 1.69 -6.51 8.36
C MET A 1 0.31 -5.95 8.68
N LYS A 2 0.15 -4.62 8.64
CA LYS A 2 -1.14 -3.92 8.55
C LYS A 2 -1.57 -3.86 7.08
N VAL A 3 -2.87 -3.88 6.80
CA VAL A 3 -3.41 -3.76 5.43
C VAL A 3 -4.33 -2.55 5.32
N ILE A 4 -4.11 -1.72 4.31
CA ILE A 4 -5.01 -0.67 3.86
C ILE A 4 -5.62 -1.09 2.53
N LEU A 5 -6.94 -1.30 2.53
CA LEU A 5 -7.70 -1.60 1.32
C LEU A 5 -8.33 -0.31 0.80
N ILE A 6 -7.96 0.10 -0.41
CA ILE A 6 -8.55 1.25 -1.10
C ILE A 6 -9.61 0.73 -2.06
N GLN A 7 -10.89 0.83 -1.70
CA GLN A 7 -12.00 0.31 -2.48
C GLN A 7 -12.73 1.41 -3.24
N GLY A 8 -13.15 1.09 -4.47
CA GLY A 8 -13.90 2.02 -5.30
C GLY A 8 -14.16 1.48 -6.71
N ALA A 9 -15.21 1.99 -7.35
CA ALA A 9 -15.59 1.64 -8.72
C ALA A 9 -14.56 2.14 -9.76
N GLU A 10 -14.88 2.02 -11.05
CA GLU A 10 -14.01 2.56 -12.10
C GLU A 10 -13.88 4.08 -11.96
N ASN A 11 -12.70 4.61 -12.23
CA ASN A 11 -12.48 6.07 -12.28
C ASN A 11 -12.82 6.85 -10.99
N THR A 12 -12.91 6.18 -9.83
CA THR A 12 -13.15 6.84 -8.52
C THR A 12 -11.88 7.42 -7.87
N GLY A 13 -10.81 7.63 -8.64
CA GLY A 13 -9.57 8.23 -8.13
C GLY A 13 -8.65 7.34 -7.28
N LYS A 14 -8.85 6.01 -7.26
CA LYS A 14 -7.95 5.09 -6.51
C LYS A 14 -6.49 5.20 -6.92
N THR A 15 -6.23 5.15 -8.23
CA THR A 15 -4.88 5.32 -8.79
C THR A 15 -4.32 6.70 -8.45
N THR A 16 -5.16 7.75 -8.51
CA THR A 16 -4.78 9.10 -8.09
C THR A 16 -4.35 9.15 -6.62
N LEU A 17 -5.11 8.55 -5.71
CA LEU A 17 -4.73 8.47 -4.29
C LEU A 17 -3.39 7.74 -4.10
N CYS A 18 -3.19 6.62 -4.80
CA CYS A 18 -1.93 5.87 -4.73
C CYS A 18 -0.75 6.70 -5.25
N ASN A 19 -0.94 7.47 -6.32
CA ASN A 19 0.07 8.39 -6.84
C ASN A 19 0.38 9.53 -5.84
N GLN A 20 -0.62 10.06 -5.13
CA GLN A 20 -0.39 11.06 -4.09
C GLN A 20 0.41 10.50 -2.91
N ILE A 21 0.14 9.25 -2.51
CA ILE A 21 0.92 8.57 -1.47
C ILE A 21 2.37 8.34 -1.95
N ASP A 22 2.53 7.89 -3.19
CA ASP A 22 3.84 7.70 -3.83
C ASP A 22 4.66 8.99 -3.91
N GLU A 23 4.06 10.09 -4.34
CA GLU A 23 4.70 11.41 -4.40
C GLU A 23 5.10 11.89 -3.00
N TRP A 24 4.23 11.74 -2.01
CA TRP A 24 4.53 12.12 -0.63
C TRP A 24 5.69 11.31 -0.06
N LEU A 25 5.69 9.98 -0.23
CA LEU A 25 6.77 9.10 0.22
C LEU A 25 8.13 9.45 -0.42
N GLN A 26 8.14 9.77 -1.71
CA GLN A 26 9.40 10.05 -2.44
C GLN A 26 9.96 11.44 -2.20
N ARG A 27 9.12 12.44 -1.88
CA ARG A 27 9.54 13.85 -1.91
C ARG A 27 9.19 14.61 -0.65
N GLU A 28 7.93 14.57 -0.24
CA GLU A 28 7.43 15.45 0.82
C GLU A 28 7.85 14.94 2.20
N LEU A 29 7.74 13.63 2.46
CA LEU A 29 8.12 13.02 3.73
C LEU A 29 9.59 13.31 4.09
N LEU A 30 10.49 13.23 3.11
CA LEU A 30 11.92 13.49 3.31
C LEU A 30 12.25 14.98 3.57
N ARG A 31 11.30 15.88 3.36
CA ARG A 31 11.43 17.32 3.64
C ARG A 31 10.76 17.72 4.95
N GLU A 32 10.04 16.81 5.61
CA GLU A 32 9.40 17.09 6.89
C GLU A 32 10.45 17.32 7.99
N LYS A 33 10.25 18.35 8.82
CA LYS A 33 11.20 18.70 9.87
C LYS A 33 11.34 17.56 10.88
N GLY A 34 12.58 17.16 11.17
CA GLY A 34 12.87 16.09 12.13
C GLY A 34 12.84 14.67 11.53
N ILE A 35 12.57 14.54 10.24
CA ILE A 35 12.70 13.27 9.52
C ILE A 35 14.16 13.09 9.08
N ASN A 36 14.81 12.04 9.58
CA ASN A 36 16.11 11.59 9.11
C ASN A 36 16.01 10.16 8.56
N LEU A 37 15.35 10.04 7.41
CA LEU A 37 15.07 8.77 6.75
C LEU A 37 15.77 8.68 5.40
N ARG A 38 16.12 7.45 5.04
CA ARG A 38 16.44 7.02 3.69
C ARG A 38 15.38 6.05 3.24
N ILE A 39 14.91 6.21 2.00
CA ILE A 39 13.90 5.33 1.40
C ILE A 39 14.50 4.73 0.13
N GLU A 40 14.61 3.41 0.11
CA GLU A 40 14.92 2.66 -1.10
C GLU A 40 13.62 2.16 -1.73
N MET A 41 13.44 2.46 -3.01
CA MET A 41 12.20 2.14 -3.70
C MET A 41 12.46 1.29 -4.93
N THR A 42 11.61 0.29 -5.14
CA THR A 42 11.50 -0.43 -6.41
C THR A 42 10.07 -0.35 -6.90
N LYS A 43 9.88 0.20 -8.10
CA LYS A 43 8.57 0.46 -8.70
C LYS A 43 8.49 -0.13 -10.09
N HIS A 44 7.37 -0.77 -10.38
CA HIS A 44 7.06 -1.34 -11.67
C HIS A 44 5.71 -0.82 -12.14
N PHE A 45 5.67 -0.44 -13.41
CA PHE A 45 4.46 0.04 -14.05
C PHE A 45 3.77 -1.10 -14.78
N SER A 46 2.45 -1.14 -14.63
CA SER A 46 1.57 -1.97 -15.41
C SER A 46 0.89 -1.15 -16.51
N LYS A 47 0.09 -1.80 -17.35
CA LYS A 47 -0.66 -1.13 -18.42
C LYS A 47 -1.73 -0.20 -17.83
N LYS A 48 -1.86 1.03 -18.38
CA LYS A 48 -2.78 2.11 -17.94
C LYS A 48 -2.28 2.96 -16.75
N ASN A 49 -0.97 3.16 -16.61
CA ASN A 49 -0.34 4.00 -15.57
C ASN A 49 -0.56 3.52 -14.12
N ASP A 50 -1.10 2.31 -13.93
CA ASP A 50 -1.10 1.67 -12.62
C ASP A 50 0.30 1.15 -12.28
N PHE A 51 0.65 1.09 -11.01
CA PHE A 51 1.95 0.65 -10.54
C PHE A 51 1.85 -0.28 -9.33
N PHE A 52 2.92 -1.03 -9.12
CA PHE A 52 3.23 -1.72 -7.89
C PHE A 52 4.63 -1.30 -7.42
N ALA A 53 4.77 -1.02 -6.13
CA ALA A 53 6.01 -0.52 -5.55
C ALA A 53 6.26 -1.09 -4.16
N VAL A 54 7.54 -1.21 -3.82
CA VAL A 54 8.04 -1.45 -2.47
C VAL A 54 8.88 -0.26 -2.04
N TYR A 55 8.72 0.15 -0.78
CA TYR A 55 9.52 1.19 -0.13
C TYR A 55 10.13 0.57 1.12
N ASP A 56 11.44 0.43 1.13
CA ASP A 56 12.23 0.06 2.30
C ASP A 56 12.71 1.34 2.98
N ILE A 57 12.24 1.56 4.20
CA ILE A 57 12.50 2.76 4.99
C ILE A 57 13.59 2.44 6.01
N TYR A 58 14.59 3.29 6.06
CA TYR A 58 15.69 3.23 7.00
C TYR A 58 15.82 4.56 7.73
N THR A 59 16.23 4.55 8.99
CA THR A 59 16.78 5.77 9.61
C THR A 59 18.27 5.87 9.31
N ASN A 60 18.70 7.03 8.81
CA ASN A 60 20.12 7.36 8.78
C ASN A 60 20.57 7.53 10.23
N LYS A 61 21.62 6.80 10.62
CA LYS A 61 22.37 7.12 11.83
C LYS A 61 23.57 7.96 11.41
N ASP A 62 24.01 8.88 12.27
CA ASP A 62 25.19 9.71 11.99
C ASP A 62 26.45 8.85 11.74
N GLU A 63 27.46 9.52 11.17
CA GLU A 63 28.65 9.13 10.39
C GLU A 63 29.37 7.78 10.65
N GLU A 64 29.03 7.03 11.70
CA GLU A 64 29.72 5.79 12.07
C GLU A 64 28.83 4.52 12.12
N LYS A 65 27.52 4.62 11.85
CA LYS A 65 26.61 3.46 11.90
C LYS A 65 25.87 3.23 10.59
N THR A 66 25.78 1.96 10.20
CA THR A 66 24.96 1.50 9.08
C THR A 66 23.49 1.84 9.29
N ASP A 67 22.81 2.20 8.20
CA ASP A 67 21.37 2.43 8.13
C ASP A 67 20.58 1.36 8.89
N SER A 68 19.65 1.81 9.74
CA SER A 68 18.79 0.89 10.49
C SER A 68 17.46 0.76 9.77
N PHE A 69 17.14 -0.44 9.32
CA PHE A 69 15.82 -0.75 8.74
C PHE A 69 14.71 -0.41 9.75
N LYS A 70 13.64 0.22 9.26
CA LYS A 70 12.49 0.65 10.06
C LYS A 70 11.21 -0.01 9.63
N ALA A 71 10.89 0.08 8.34
CA ALA A 71 9.62 -0.39 7.83
C ALA A 71 9.69 -0.69 6.35
N ARG A 72 8.81 -1.57 5.91
CA ARG A 72 8.57 -1.90 4.50
C ARG A 72 7.11 -1.67 4.13
N ILE A 73 6.90 -0.85 3.10
CA ILE A 73 5.57 -0.51 2.61
C ILE A 73 5.41 -1.04 1.19
N PHE A 74 4.31 -1.75 0.93
CA PHE A 74 3.91 -2.19 -0.40
C PHE A 74 2.74 -1.38 -0.87
N ILE A 75 2.79 -0.89 -2.11
CA ILE A 75 1.69 -0.17 -2.74
C ILE A 75 1.31 -0.87 -4.04
N ASN A 76 0.02 -1.14 -4.23
CA ASN A 76 -0.56 -1.53 -5.51
C ASN A 76 -1.70 -0.58 -5.87
N SER A 77 -1.53 0.19 -6.96
CA SER A 77 -2.58 1.07 -7.45
C SER A 77 -3.59 0.36 -8.36
N GLY A 78 -3.20 -0.79 -8.92
CA GLY A 78 -3.99 -1.53 -9.89
C GLY A 78 -5.05 -2.40 -9.24
N SER A 79 -6.32 -2.13 -9.55
CA SER A 79 -7.46 -2.89 -9.03
C SER A 79 -8.10 -3.84 -10.06
N GLU A 80 -7.63 -3.81 -11.30
CA GLU A 80 -8.12 -4.65 -12.39
C GLU A 80 -7.65 -6.10 -12.24
N GLU A 81 -8.42 -7.04 -12.79
CA GLU A 81 -8.07 -8.47 -12.80
C GLU A 81 -6.66 -8.73 -13.36
N LYS A 82 -6.32 -8.05 -14.46
CA LYS A 82 -5.02 -8.13 -15.11
C LYS A 82 -3.85 -7.70 -14.22
N CYS A 83 -4.10 -6.93 -13.16
CA CYS A 83 -3.09 -6.45 -12.22
C CYS A 83 -2.90 -7.40 -11.03
N ILE A 84 -3.90 -8.24 -10.72
CA ILE A 84 -3.88 -9.15 -9.55
C ILE A 84 -2.72 -10.15 -9.64
N ILE A 85 -2.56 -10.84 -10.78
CA ILE A 85 -1.50 -11.85 -10.94
C ILE A 85 -0.10 -11.21 -10.92
N PRO A 86 0.20 -10.16 -11.73
CA PRO A 86 1.48 -9.48 -11.65
C PRO A 86 1.80 -8.96 -10.25
N PHE A 87 0.82 -8.37 -9.57
CA PHE A 87 1.04 -7.88 -8.22
C PHE A 87 1.27 -9.03 -7.22
N GLY A 88 0.56 -10.15 -7.34
CA GLY A 88 0.81 -11.34 -6.51
C GLY A 88 2.23 -11.90 -6.68
N ARG A 89 2.77 -11.88 -7.90
CA ARG A 89 4.17 -12.28 -8.17
C ARG A 89 5.18 -11.31 -7.56
N PHE A 90 4.93 -10.01 -7.73
CA PHE A 90 5.73 -8.96 -7.11
C PHE A 90 5.70 -9.04 -5.58
N TYR A 91 4.52 -9.22 -4.98
CA TYR A 91 4.32 -9.36 -3.54
C TYR A 91 5.11 -10.54 -2.95
N LYS A 92 5.19 -11.65 -3.68
CA LYS A 92 5.96 -12.84 -3.27
C LYS A 92 7.45 -12.74 -3.59
N ASN A 93 7.89 -11.67 -4.26
CA ASN A 93 9.21 -11.57 -4.85
C ASN A 93 9.55 -12.81 -5.67
N GLU A 94 8.63 -13.25 -6.54
CA GLU A 94 8.82 -14.49 -7.30
C GLU A 94 10.18 -14.45 -8.01
N ASN A 95 10.99 -15.51 -7.81
CA ASN A 95 12.37 -15.63 -8.30
C ASN A 95 13.40 -14.62 -7.76
N LYS A 96 13.08 -13.83 -6.72
CA LYS A 96 13.97 -12.81 -6.10
C LYS A 96 14.43 -11.71 -7.07
N GLU A 97 13.63 -11.43 -8.09
CA GLU A 97 13.99 -10.50 -9.17
C GLU A 97 13.57 -9.06 -8.88
N TYR A 98 12.59 -8.85 -7.98
CA TYR A 98 11.96 -7.54 -7.81
C TYR A 98 12.63 -6.68 -6.73
N TYR A 99 13.05 -7.28 -5.63
CA TYR A 99 13.73 -6.54 -4.55
C TYR A 99 14.65 -7.46 -3.75
N LYS A 100 15.70 -6.90 -3.14
CA LYS A 100 16.79 -7.68 -2.51
C LYS A 100 16.47 -8.15 -1.09
N ASN A 101 15.82 -7.29 -0.31
CA ASN A 101 15.51 -7.57 1.09
C ASN A 101 14.25 -8.46 1.17
N ASN A 102 14.26 -9.48 2.04
CA ASN A 102 13.16 -10.46 2.20
C ASN A 102 12.27 -10.18 3.43
N HIS A 103 12.40 -9.00 4.04
CA HIS A 103 11.53 -8.59 5.14
C HIS A 103 10.05 -8.61 4.70
N GLN A 104 9.16 -9.12 5.54
CA GLN A 104 7.73 -9.05 5.21
C GLN A 104 7.25 -7.60 5.30
N PRO A 105 6.27 -7.17 4.50
CA PRO A 105 5.78 -5.81 4.60
C PRO A 105 5.16 -5.51 5.96
N ASP A 106 5.50 -4.36 6.52
CA ASP A 106 4.86 -3.81 7.71
C ASP A 106 3.49 -3.22 7.34
N LEU A 107 3.38 -2.66 6.13
CA LEU A 107 2.16 -2.06 5.61
C LEU A 107 1.94 -2.46 4.14
N LEU A 108 0.74 -2.94 3.84
CA LEU A 108 0.27 -3.19 2.48
C LEU A 108 -0.88 -2.25 2.14
N ILE A 109 -0.69 -1.39 1.15
CA ILE A 109 -1.71 -0.50 0.59
C ILE A 109 -2.11 -1.07 -0.77
N THR A 110 -3.35 -1.51 -0.94
CA THR A 110 -3.78 -2.07 -2.23
C THR A 110 -5.14 -1.54 -2.66
N ALA A 111 -5.20 -1.09 -3.90
CA ALA A 111 -6.45 -0.77 -4.58
C ALA A 111 -7.22 -2.06 -4.91
N ILE A 112 -8.53 -2.06 -4.67
CA ILE A 112 -9.42 -3.18 -4.96
C ILE A 112 -10.72 -2.68 -5.60
N ARG A 113 -11.29 -3.51 -6.47
CA ARG A 113 -12.63 -3.30 -7.03
C ARG A 113 -13.69 -3.81 -6.04
N PRO A 114 -14.88 -3.18 -5.99
CA PRO A 114 -16.04 -3.67 -5.22
C PRO A 114 -16.70 -4.86 -5.94
N SER A 115 -15.91 -5.88 -6.27
CA SER A 115 -16.36 -7.12 -6.90
C SER A 115 -15.92 -8.28 -6.01
N LYS A 116 -16.89 -9.07 -5.52
CA LYS A 116 -16.66 -10.24 -4.68
C LYS A 116 -15.62 -11.20 -5.28
N THR A 117 -15.68 -11.39 -6.60
CA THR A 117 -14.74 -12.26 -7.32
C THR A 117 -13.33 -11.68 -7.34
N LEU A 118 -13.19 -10.39 -7.68
CA LEU A 118 -11.88 -9.73 -7.72
C LEU A 118 -11.27 -9.60 -6.34
N TYR A 119 -12.08 -9.27 -5.34
CA TYR A 119 -11.68 -9.24 -3.94
C TYR A 119 -11.06 -10.59 -3.51
N LYS A 120 -11.80 -11.70 -3.69
CA LYS A 120 -11.30 -13.04 -3.33
C LYS A 120 -10.02 -13.40 -4.09
N LYS A 121 -9.93 -13.04 -5.38
CA LYS A 121 -8.71 -13.24 -6.18
C LYS A 121 -7.53 -12.45 -5.61
N THR A 122 -7.71 -11.20 -5.23
CA THR A 122 -6.67 -10.35 -4.63
C THR A 122 -6.22 -10.90 -3.27
N ILE A 123 -7.17 -11.20 -2.37
CA ILE A 123 -6.87 -11.78 -1.04
C ILE A 123 -6.07 -13.08 -1.19
N LYS A 124 -6.49 -13.97 -2.10
CA LYS A 124 -5.76 -15.22 -2.39
C LYS A 124 -4.38 -14.98 -3.01
N ALA A 125 -4.24 -14.04 -3.94
CA ALA A 125 -2.97 -13.74 -4.58
C ALA A 125 -1.92 -13.24 -3.58
N LEU A 126 -2.38 -12.46 -2.60
CA LEU A 126 -1.56 -11.85 -1.54
C LEU A 126 -1.44 -12.73 -0.28
N ASN A 127 -2.06 -13.91 -0.29
CA ASN A 127 -2.11 -14.82 0.86
C ASN A 127 -2.54 -14.11 2.15
N LEU A 128 -3.52 -13.21 2.05
CA LEU A 128 -4.11 -12.53 3.20
C LEU A 128 -5.17 -13.43 3.81
N ASP A 129 -5.27 -13.44 5.14
CA ASP A 129 -6.44 -14.01 5.81
C ASP A 129 -7.71 -13.32 5.28
N ASN A 130 -8.87 -14.00 5.34
CA ASN A 130 -10.16 -13.39 5.02
C ASN A 130 -10.36 -12.14 5.88
N LEU A 131 -10.01 -10.98 5.31
CA LEU A 131 -10.46 -9.67 5.77
C LEU A 131 -11.99 -9.71 5.66
N GLU A 132 -12.72 -9.16 6.63
CA GLU A 132 -14.19 -9.21 6.59
C GLU A 132 -14.68 -8.72 5.21
N GLU A 133 -15.43 -9.56 4.50
CA GLU A 133 -16.06 -9.21 3.24
C GLU A 133 -17.17 -8.20 3.55
N LEU A 134 -16.81 -6.92 3.62
CA LEU A 134 -17.74 -5.87 4.01
C LEU A 134 -18.75 -5.65 2.89
N ASN A 135 -19.98 -6.13 3.09
CA ASN A 135 -21.15 -5.83 2.27
C ASN A 135 -21.44 -4.32 2.34
N LEU A 136 -20.89 -3.56 1.38
CA LEU A 136 -21.14 -2.13 1.25
C LEU A 136 -22.38 -1.92 0.37
N SER A 137 -23.56 -2.15 0.93
CA SER A 137 -24.79 -1.57 0.37
C SER A 137 -24.79 -0.07 0.64
N SER A 138 -24.58 0.73 -0.41
CA SER A 138 -25.02 2.15 -0.51
C SER A 138 -24.76 3.03 0.73
N ILE A 139 -23.50 3.22 1.13
CA ILE A 139 -23.12 4.24 2.13
C ILE A 139 -22.20 5.27 1.46
N SER A 140 -22.50 6.54 1.69
CA SER A 140 -21.94 7.72 1.01
C SER A 140 -20.64 8.29 1.58
N CYS A 141 -20.02 7.62 2.56
CA CYS A 141 -18.62 7.82 3.00
C CYS A 141 -18.42 7.04 4.31
N SER A 142 -17.45 6.12 4.36
CA SER A 142 -16.98 5.55 5.64
C SER A 142 -15.56 5.00 5.49
N TYR A 143 -14.70 5.27 6.47
CA TYR A 143 -13.55 4.41 6.74
C TYR A 143 -13.93 3.46 7.87
N LYS A 144 -13.52 2.20 7.77
CA LYS A 144 -13.73 1.21 8.84
C LYS A 144 -12.38 0.65 9.23
N GLU A 145 -12.03 0.78 10.50
CA GLU A 145 -10.90 0.06 11.08
C GLU A 145 -11.41 -1.29 11.58
N ASP A 146 -10.77 -2.38 11.14
CA ASP A 146 -11.02 -3.71 11.70
C ASP A 146 -10.53 -3.72 13.16
N ILE A 147 -11.48 -3.87 14.08
CA ILE A 147 -11.27 -3.79 15.54
C ILE A 147 -10.27 -4.88 16.00
N PHE A 148 -10.14 -6.00 15.28
CA PHE A 148 -9.32 -7.14 15.70
C PHE A 148 -7.91 -7.12 15.09
N LYS A 149 -7.75 -6.67 13.84
CA LYS A 149 -6.45 -6.69 13.13
C LYS A 149 -5.86 -5.31 12.81
N LYS A 150 -6.54 -4.22 13.18
CA LYS A 150 -6.16 -2.82 12.87
C LYS A 150 -5.97 -2.55 11.36
N ASN A 151 -6.66 -3.31 10.51
CA ASN A 151 -6.67 -3.07 9.07
C ASN A 151 -7.61 -1.92 8.74
N LEU A 152 -7.26 -1.08 7.77
CA LEU A 152 -8.04 0.10 7.41
C LEU A 152 -8.68 -0.08 6.04
N LEU A 153 -10.01 -0.01 5.98
CA LEU A 153 -10.75 0.04 4.72
C LEU A 153 -11.13 1.49 4.41
N ILE A 154 -10.82 1.93 3.19
CA ILE A 154 -11.10 3.29 2.70
C ILE A 154 -11.97 3.21 1.45
N GLN A 155 -13.13 3.85 1.49
CA GLN A 155 -13.99 4.09 0.33
C GLN A 155 -13.85 5.55 -0.11
N LEU A 156 -13.43 5.77 -1.36
CA LEU A 156 -13.00 7.08 -1.87
C LEU A 156 -14.14 7.89 -2.51
N GLU A 157 -14.45 9.07 -1.95
CA GLU A 157 -14.94 10.23 -2.72
C GLU A 157 -14.33 11.60 -2.31
N LYS A 158 -13.86 11.87 -1.07
CA LYS A 158 -12.97 13.01 -0.74
C LYS A 158 -12.06 12.80 0.50
N THR A 159 -10.76 13.00 0.26
CA THR A 159 -9.51 13.03 1.06
C THR A 159 -9.29 12.10 2.28
N PRO A 160 -9.00 10.81 2.06
CA PRO A 160 -8.40 9.89 3.04
C PRO A 160 -6.85 9.94 3.09
N LEU A 161 -6.21 10.86 2.36
CA LEU A 161 -4.75 10.91 2.23
C LEU A 161 -4.04 11.15 3.57
N GLU A 162 -4.49 12.15 4.35
CA GLU A 162 -3.84 12.46 5.64
C GLU A 162 -3.94 11.31 6.64
N LEU A 163 -5.07 10.59 6.66
CA LEU A 163 -5.24 9.38 7.48
C LEU A 163 -4.23 8.29 7.08
N ILE A 164 -4.00 8.09 5.78
CA ILE A 164 -2.99 7.13 5.32
C ILE A 164 -1.58 7.60 5.70
N LYS A 165 -1.27 8.90 5.56
CA LYS A 165 0.01 9.47 5.97
C LYS A 165 0.26 9.26 7.46
N GLU A 166 -0.74 9.48 8.32
CA GLU A 166 -0.67 9.19 9.76
C GLU A 166 -0.35 7.71 10.02
N LYS A 167 -1.08 6.78 9.38
CA LYS A 167 -0.83 5.34 9.53
C LYS A 167 0.56 4.92 9.04
N ILE A 168 1.12 5.62 8.05
CA ILE A 168 2.51 5.42 7.60
C ILE A 168 3.50 5.96 8.64
N ARG A 169 3.27 7.15 9.20
CA ARG A 169 4.13 7.74 10.24
C ARG A 169 4.20 6.89 11.50
N GLU A 170 3.15 6.15 11.84
CA GLU A 170 3.17 5.18 12.96
C GLU A 170 4.21 4.05 12.81
N LEU A 171 4.81 3.87 11.63
CA LEU A 171 5.78 2.81 11.36
C LEU A 171 7.23 3.14 11.78
N PHE A 172 7.57 4.41 12.03
CA PHE A 172 8.95 4.83 12.27
C PHE A 172 9.13 5.95 13.30
#